data_AF-A0A485CS26-F1
#
_entry.id   AF-A0A485CS26-F1
#
_cell.length_a   1.000
_cell.length_b   1.000
_cell.length_c   1.000
_cell.angle_alpha   90.00
_cell.angle_beta   90.00
_cell.angle_gamma   90.00
#
_symmetry.space_group_name_H-M   'P 1'
#
loop_
_entity.id
_entity.type
_entity.pdbx_description
1 polymer ?
#
loop_
_entity_poly.entity_id
_entity_poly.type
_entity_poly.pdbx_seq_one_letter_code
_entity_poly.pdbx_strand_id
1 'polypeptide(L)'
;MSKITRYGWAVFAEDAWMIVPDFTLTTSARLDHDSYFGYHVTPKLYGNWTIDQNWALKGGVSTGYKKPDLRENNSGFTSVYGAYPYSYIGIGNDDLKPEESVNTELGIYWQQDTLALDATVFHTRFKNKISDYTICTETATQKCVYNGYTAESVSQYFNVSDAEVYGLELNGDWQVTPSLKANANYTYTHSEQKSGEYKGYAFE
;
A
#
# COMPACT_ATOMS: atom_id res chain seq x y z
N MET A 1 11.23 2.94 -31.66
CA MET A 1 11.13 3.16 -30.20
C MET A 1 10.07 4.23 -29.97
N SER A 2 8.93 3.87 -29.38
CA SER A 2 7.94 4.85 -28.91
C SER A 2 8.48 5.52 -27.64
N LYS A 3 8.40 6.84 -27.56
CA LYS A 3 8.75 7.60 -26.36
C LYS A 3 7.46 7.87 -25.58
N ILE A 4 7.34 7.30 -24.39
CA ILE A 4 6.23 7.59 -23.48
C ILE A 4 6.69 8.68 -22.52
N THR A 5 5.92 9.77 -22.41
CA THR A 5 6.22 10.89 -21.52
C THR A 5 4.99 11.20 -20.67
N ARG A 6 5.18 11.36 -19.35
CA ARG A 6 4.12 11.69 -18.38
C ARG A 6 4.63 12.82 -17.49
N TYR A 7 3.82 13.85 -17.30
CA TYR A 7 4.15 14.99 -16.46
C TYR A 7 3.10 15.15 -15.36
N GLY A 8 3.50 15.77 -14.25
CA GLY A 8 2.61 16.01 -13.14
C GLY A 8 3.17 17.04 -12.18
N TRP A 9 2.30 17.57 -11.33
CA TRP A 9 2.65 18.51 -10.27
C TRP A 9 1.79 18.21 -9.04
N ALA A 10 2.20 18.72 -7.88
CA ALA A 10 1.43 18.56 -6.66
C ALA A 10 1.51 19.82 -5.80
N VAL A 11 0.44 20.05 -5.03
CA VAL A 11 0.36 21.08 -3.99
C VAL A 11 -0.13 20.42 -2.72
N PHE A 12 0.44 20.77 -1.57
CA PHE A 12 0.00 20.23 -0.28
C PHE A 12 -0.08 21.33 0.78
N ALA A 13 -0.92 21.10 1.77
CA ALA A 13 -0.99 21.88 3.00
C ALA A 13 -1.17 20.92 4.18
N GLU A 14 -0.48 21.21 5.27
CA GLU A 14 -0.62 20.52 6.55
C GLU A 14 -0.64 21.56 7.66
N ASP A 15 -1.49 21.33 8.66
CA ASP A 15 -1.50 22.11 9.88
C ASP A 15 -1.73 21.22 11.11
N ALA A 16 -1.22 21.67 12.25
CA ALA A 16 -1.34 20.99 13.54
C ALA A 16 -2.02 21.92 14.55
N TRP A 17 -3.27 21.59 14.85
CA TRP A 17 -4.17 22.35 15.70
C TRP A 17 -4.08 21.83 17.14
N MET A 18 -3.56 22.64 18.05
CA MET A 18 -3.73 22.38 19.48
C MET A 18 -5.16 22.74 19.87
N ILE A 19 -6.05 21.74 19.87
CA ILE A 19 -7.47 21.93 20.18
C ILE A 19 -7.66 22.21 21.67
N VAL A 20 -6.92 21.47 22.50
CA VAL A 20 -6.72 21.68 23.94
C VAL A 20 -5.27 21.34 24.29
N PRO A 21 -4.72 21.73 25.46
CA PRO A 21 -3.30 21.55 25.78
C PRO A 21 -2.75 20.15 25.54
N ASP A 22 -3.59 19.13 25.81
CA ASP A 22 -3.18 17.74 25.74
C ASP A 22 -3.62 17.03 24.45
N PHE A 23 -4.31 17.72 23.53
CA PHE A 23 -4.80 17.14 22.28
C PHE A 23 -4.43 18.00 21.08
N THR A 24 -3.61 17.41 20.20
CA THR A 24 -3.25 17.98 18.90
C THR A 24 -3.94 17.22 17.78
N LEU A 25 -4.64 17.93 16.92
CA LEU A 25 -5.22 17.42 15.69
C LEU A 25 -4.37 17.88 14.51
N THR A 26 -3.87 16.97 13.69
CA THR A 26 -3.17 17.28 12.44
C THR A 26 -4.10 17.03 11.27
N THR A 27 -4.24 18.03 10.41
CA THR A 27 -5.00 17.94 9.16
C THR A 27 -4.06 18.19 7.99
N SER A 28 -4.11 17.36 6.97
CA SER A 28 -3.43 17.65 5.70
C SER A 28 -4.24 17.22 4.49
N ALA A 29 -3.94 17.87 3.38
CA ALA A 29 -4.43 17.49 2.08
C ALA A 29 -3.36 17.75 1.03
N ARG A 30 -3.26 16.83 0.07
CA ARG A 30 -2.39 16.96 -1.09
C ARG A 30 -3.24 16.82 -2.35
N LEU A 31 -3.08 17.75 -3.29
CA LEU A 31 -3.65 17.69 -4.63
C LEU A 31 -2.54 17.32 -5.60
N ASP A 32 -2.65 16.16 -6.23
CA ASP A 32 -1.77 15.73 -7.32
C ASP A 32 -2.50 15.89 -8.66
N HIS A 33 -1.79 16.37 -9.67
CA HIS A 33 -2.22 16.33 -11.06
C HIS A 33 -1.24 15.47 -11.86
N ASP A 34 -1.76 14.48 -12.56
CA ASP A 34 -1.03 13.66 -13.52
C ASP A 34 -1.62 13.85 -14.92
N SER A 35 -0.76 14.01 -15.93
CA SER A 35 -1.19 14.26 -17.31
C SER A 35 -2.09 13.17 -17.90
N TYR A 36 -2.05 11.94 -17.37
CA TYR A 36 -2.86 10.82 -17.83
C TYR A 36 -4.03 10.52 -16.89
N PHE A 37 -3.80 10.60 -15.58
CA PHE A 37 -4.80 10.21 -14.57
C PHE A 37 -5.61 11.38 -13.99
N GLY A 38 -5.31 12.62 -14.41
CA GLY A 38 -6.02 13.81 -13.97
C GLY A 38 -5.68 14.20 -12.53
N TYR A 39 -6.66 14.71 -11.81
CA TYR A 39 -6.51 15.23 -10.45
C TYR A 39 -6.88 14.20 -9.39
N HIS A 40 -6.11 14.14 -8.31
CA HIS A 40 -6.41 13.31 -7.15
C HIS A 40 -6.14 14.08 -5.86
N VAL A 41 -6.98 13.91 -4.85
CA VAL A 41 -6.85 14.57 -3.54
C VAL A 41 -6.64 13.52 -2.45
N THR A 42 -5.56 13.69 -1.69
CA THR A 42 -5.16 12.78 -0.62
C THR A 42 -5.29 13.48 0.73
N PRO A 43 -6.47 13.44 1.40
CA PRO A 43 -6.63 13.97 2.75
C PRO A 43 -6.05 13.04 3.83
N LYS A 44 -5.68 13.65 4.96
CA LYS A 44 -5.27 13.01 6.21
C LYS A 44 -5.81 13.79 7.41
N LEU A 45 -6.28 13.05 8.41
CA LEU A 45 -6.70 13.55 9.72
C LEU A 45 -6.08 12.67 10.80
N TYR A 46 -5.35 13.25 11.74
CA TYR A 46 -4.62 12.49 12.76
C TYR A 46 -4.70 13.18 14.12
N GLY A 47 -5.08 12.47 15.18
CA GLY A 47 -5.14 12.97 16.55
C GLY A 47 -4.03 12.38 17.40
N ASN A 48 -3.41 13.24 18.22
CA ASN A 48 -2.49 12.86 19.30
C ASN A 48 -3.02 13.41 20.62
N TRP A 49 -3.43 12.52 21.52
CA TRP A 49 -3.96 12.87 22.83
C TRP A 49 -3.05 12.33 23.93
N THR A 50 -2.40 13.22 24.67
CA THR A 50 -1.73 12.88 25.93
C THR A 50 -2.80 12.82 27.02
N ILE A 51 -3.13 11.63 27.52
CA ILE A 51 -4.20 11.48 28.52
C ILE A 51 -3.67 11.93 29.89
N ASP A 52 -2.44 11.52 30.22
CA ASP A 52 -1.71 11.92 31.41
C ASP A 52 -0.19 11.75 31.19
N GLN A 53 0.60 11.75 32.27
CA GLN A 53 2.06 11.63 32.20
C GLN A 53 2.56 10.29 31.65
N ASN A 54 1.71 9.26 31.70
CA ASN A 54 2.07 7.89 31.35
C ASN A 54 1.33 7.40 30.10
N TRP A 55 0.13 7.92 29.82
CA TRP A 55 -0.73 7.44 28.75
C TRP A 55 -0.87 8.43 27.59
N ALA A 56 -0.79 7.92 26.36
CA ALA A 56 -1.18 8.65 25.16
C ALA A 56 -2.02 7.78 24.22
N LEU A 57 -2.95 8.40 23.51
CA LEU A 57 -3.74 7.81 22.46
C LEU A 57 -3.42 8.53 21.15
N LYS A 58 -3.15 7.78 20.09
CA LYS A 58 -2.92 8.31 18.74
C LYS A 58 -3.80 7.60 17.75
N GLY A 59 -4.22 8.28 16.70
CA GLY A 59 -4.96 7.60 15.65
C GLY A 59 -5.43 8.56 14.59
N GLY A 60 -5.78 8.01 13.44
CA GLY A 60 -6.16 8.83 12.31
C GLY A 60 -6.71 8.05 11.16
N VAL A 61 -7.17 8.81 10.17
CA VAL A 61 -7.58 8.31 8.87
C VAL A 61 -6.78 9.06 7.82
N SER A 62 -6.17 8.33 6.91
CA SER A 62 -5.48 8.88 5.76
C SER A 62 -5.90 8.15 4.50
N THR A 63 -5.77 8.83 3.39
CA THR A 63 -5.94 8.22 2.07
C THR A 63 -4.58 8.05 1.41
N GLY A 64 -4.49 7.12 0.47
CA GLY A 64 -3.30 6.89 -0.34
C GLY A 64 -3.66 6.89 -1.82
N TYR A 65 -2.68 7.26 -2.65
CA TYR A 65 -2.80 7.31 -4.10
C TYR A 65 -1.52 6.81 -4.73
N LYS A 66 -1.63 5.82 -5.61
CA LYS A 66 -0.51 5.32 -6.42
C LYS A 66 -0.96 5.13 -7.85
N LYS A 67 -0.39 5.94 -8.74
CA LYS A 67 -0.57 5.78 -10.19
C LYS A 67 0.17 4.54 -10.70
N PRO A 68 -0.35 3.85 -11.72
CA PRO A 68 0.38 2.80 -12.41
C PRO A 68 1.73 3.29 -12.93
N ASP A 69 2.70 2.41 -12.97
CA ASP A 69 3.96 2.68 -13.64
C ASP A 69 3.78 2.72 -15.16
N LEU A 70 4.72 3.37 -15.86
CA LEU A 70 4.65 3.52 -17.32
C LEU A 70 4.69 2.17 -18.05
N ARG A 71 5.30 1.15 -17.45
CA ARG A 71 5.37 -0.21 -18.00
C ARG A 71 4.08 -1.00 -17.77
N GLU A 72 3.43 -0.75 -16.64
CA GLU A 72 2.16 -1.36 -16.29
C GLU A 72 1.04 -0.78 -17.14
N ASN A 73 1.03 0.54 -17.34
CA ASN A 73 0.02 1.27 -18.11
C ASN A 73 0.44 1.54 -19.56
N ASN A 74 1.04 0.52 -20.20
CA ASN A 74 1.32 0.56 -21.63
C ASN A 74 1.13 -0.82 -22.25
N SER A 75 0.06 -1.04 -23.02
CA SER A 75 -0.22 -2.32 -23.70
C SER A 75 0.84 -2.71 -24.73
N GLY A 76 1.59 -1.74 -25.24
CA GLY A 76 2.74 -1.96 -26.11
C GLY A 76 4.03 -2.31 -25.38
N PHE A 77 4.03 -2.31 -24.04
CA PHE A 77 5.18 -2.67 -23.23
C PHE A 77 5.09 -4.14 -22.80
N THR A 78 6.15 -4.89 -23.10
CA THR A 78 6.28 -6.30 -22.77
C THR A 78 7.51 -6.50 -21.89
N SER A 79 7.30 -7.05 -20.70
CA SER A 79 8.36 -7.47 -19.79
C SER A 79 8.63 -8.96 -19.99
N VAL A 80 9.86 -9.33 -20.35
CA VAL A 80 10.27 -10.73 -20.46
C VAL A 80 11.20 -11.10 -19.30
N TYR A 81 10.96 -12.23 -18.66
CA TYR A 81 11.74 -12.70 -17.51
C TYR A 81 11.81 -14.24 -17.47
N GLY A 82 12.77 -14.78 -16.70
CA GLY A 82 13.09 -16.21 -16.67
C GLY A 82 14.25 -16.62 -17.59
N ALA A 83 14.43 -17.92 -17.80
CA ALA A 83 15.50 -18.47 -18.63
C ALA A 83 15.15 -18.37 -20.12
N TYR A 84 16.16 -18.25 -20.98
CA TYR A 84 15.98 -18.25 -22.44
C TYR A 84 15.31 -19.57 -22.91
N PRO A 85 14.30 -19.55 -23.80
CA PRO A 85 13.83 -18.44 -24.65
C PRO A 85 12.74 -17.52 -24.06
N TYR A 86 12.80 -17.25 -22.75
CA TYR A 86 11.86 -16.52 -21.87
C TYR A 86 10.72 -17.42 -21.37
N SER A 87 10.82 -17.82 -20.10
CA SER A 87 9.75 -18.60 -19.45
C SER A 87 8.49 -17.77 -19.21
N TYR A 88 8.59 -16.45 -19.03
CA TYR A 88 7.46 -15.63 -18.62
C TYR A 88 7.39 -14.29 -19.36
N ILE A 89 6.17 -13.89 -19.72
CA ILE A 89 5.88 -12.61 -20.38
C ILE A 89 4.82 -11.86 -19.57
N GLY A 90 5.13 -10.63 -19.17
CA GLY A 90 4.19 -9.68 -18.59
C GLY A 90 3.80 -8.60 -19.61
N ILE A 91 2.51 -8.31 -19.73
CA ILE A 91 1.96 -7.33 -20.67
C ILE A 91 1.31 -6.18 -19.88
N GLY A 92 1.61 -4.95 -20.29
CA GLY A 92 0.91 -3.77 -19.78
C GLY A 92 -0.58 -3.72 -20.16
N ASN A 93 -1.29 -2.80 -19.55
CA ASN A 93 -2.71 -2.57 -19.74
C ASN A 93 -3.00 -1.06 -19.70
N ASP A 94 -3.41 -0.48 -20.82
CA ASP A 94 -3.68 0.96 -20.95
C ASP A 94 -4.92 1.43 -20.16
N ASP A 95 -5.75 0.47 -19.72
CA ASP A 95 -6.99 0.70 -18.99
C ASP A 95 -6.79 0.69 -17.46
N LEU A 96 -5.54 0.60 -16.99
CA LEU A 96 -5.25 0.63 -15.56
C LEU A 96 -5.68 1.95 -14.94
N LYS A 97 -6.30 1.86 -13.77
CA LYS A 97 -6.63 2.98 -12.90
C LYS A 97 -5.59 3.11 -11.79
N PRO A 98 -5.43 4.31 -11.21
CA PRO A 98 -4.67 4.47 -9.97
C PRO A 98 -5.24 3.64 -8.83
N GLU A 99 -4.31 3.11 -8.03
CA GLU A 99 -4.62 2.47 -6.75
C GLU A 99 -4.95 3.57 -5.74
N GLU A 100 -6.05 3.38 -5.03
CA GLU A 100 -6.47 4.25 -3.94
C GLU A 100 -6.53 3.44 -2.64
N SER A 101 -6.22 4.06 -1.52
CA SER A 101 -6.38 3.42 -0.23
C SER A 101 -6.99 4.35 0.80
N VAL A 102 -7.67 3.76 1.78
CA VAL A 102 -8.08 4.43 3.02
C VAL A 102 -7.49 3.63 4.16
N ASN A 103 -6.54 4.23 4.87
CA ASN A 103 -5.91 3.68 6.06
C ASN A 103 -6.52 4.33 7.31
N THR A 104 -6.91 3.49 8.26
CA THR A 104 -7.33 3.89 9.60
C THR A 104 -6.45 3.19 10.62
N GLU A 105 -5.97 3.92 11.62
CA GLU A 105 -5.21 3.37 12.73
C GLU A 105 -5.61 3.98 14.08
N LEU A 106 -5.45 3.20 15.14
CA LEU A 106 -5.62 3.63 16.53
C LEU A 106 -4.58 2.92 17.41
N GLY A 107 -3.77 3.70 18.09
CA GLY A 107 -2.71 3.23 18.96
C GLY A 107 -2.82 3.80 20.37
N ILE A 108 -2.57 2.96 21.36
CA ILE A 108 -2.42 3.35 22.76
C ILE A 108 -0.97 3.14 23.18
N TYR A 109 -0.44 4.13 23.89
CA TYR A 109 0.93 4.18 24.35
C TYR A 109 0.92 4.34 25.86
N TRP A 110 1.76 3.57 26.52
CA TRP A 110 1.97 3.66 27.94
C TRP A 110 3.46 3.68 28.26
N GLN A 111 3.88 4.58 29.13
CA GLN A 111 5.25 4.63 29.62
C GLN A 111 5.25 4.94 31.12
N GLN A 112 6.04 4.18 31.87
CA GLN A 112 6.31 4.46 33.27
C GLN A 112 7.72 3.99 33.64
N ASP A 113 8.49 4.87 34.27
CA ASP A 113 9.86 4.61 34.73
C ASP A 113 10.75 4.02 33.62
N THR A 114 11.03 2.73 33.68
CA THR A 114 11.92 2.00 32.77
C THR A 114 11.20 1.20 31.69
N LEU A 115 9.86 1.19 31.68
CA LEU A 115 9.06 0.38 30.77
C LEU A 115 8.18 1.26 29.88
N ALA A 116 8.23 1.00 28.58
CA ALA A 116 7.32 1.56 27.59
C ALA A 116 6.64 0.41 26.83
N LEU A 117 5.34 0.54 26.61
CA LEU A 117 4.49 -0.41 25.90
C LEU A 117 3.61 0.35 24.93
N ASP A 118 3.38 -0.21 23.75
CA ASP A 118 2.36 0.29 22.84
C ASP A 118 1.64 -0.83 22.10
N ALA A 119 0.41 -0.52 21.73
CA ALA A 119 -0.44 -1.40 20.94
C ALA A 119 -1.18 -0.56 19.90
N THR A 120 -1.09 -0.96 18.63
CA THR A 120 -1.73 -0.27 17.51
C THR A 120 -2.55 -1.24 16.68
N VAL A 121 -3.82 -0.92 16.47
CA VAL A 121 -4.67 -1.60 15.48
C VAL A 121 -4.75 -0.77 14.22
N PHE A 122 -4.72 -1.43 13.08
CA PHE A 122 -4.77 -0.76 11.79
C PHE A 122 -5.69 -1.50 10.81
N HIS A 123 -6.26 -0.77 9.87
CA HIS A 123 -7.07 -1.30 8.79
C HIS A 123 -6.91 -0.41 7.55
N THR A 124 -6.38 -0.99 6.47
CA THR A 124 -6.26 -0.35 5.17
C THR A 124 -7.18 -1.05 4.16
N ARG A 125 -8.05 -0.27 3.51
CA ARG A 125 -8.87 -0.72 2.40
C ARG A 125 -8.31 -0.15 1.11
N PHE A 126 -8.03 -1.01 0.15
CA PHE A 126 -7.55 -0.67 -1.17
C PHE A 126 -8.69 -0.75 -2.18
N LYS A 127 -8.68 0.18 -3.12
CA LYS A 127 -9.48 0.16 -4.34
C LYS A 127 -8.56 0.19 -5.54
N ASN A 128 -8.98 -0.52 -6.58
CA ASN A 128 -8.25 -0.61 -7.85
C ASN A 128 -6.78 -1.04 -7.64
N LYS A 129 -6.47 -1.93 -6.67
CA LYS A 129 -5.09 -2.40 -6.45
C LYS A 129 -4.59 -3.05 -7.74
N ILE A 130 -3.44 -2.64 -8.25
CA ILE A 130 -2.84 -3.19 -9.45
C ILE A 130 -2.23 -4.53 -9.08
N SER A 131 -2.64 -5.56 -9.81
CA SER A 131 -2.10 -6.92 -9.75
C SER A 131 -1.93 -7.40 -11.19
N ASP A 132 -1.32 -8.57 -11.38
CA ASP A 132 -1.38 -9.28 -12.64
C ASP A 132 -2.19 -10.57 -12.50
N TYR A 133 -2.73 -11.04 -13.62
CA TYR A 133 -3.37 -12.35 -13.73
C TYR A 133 -2.85 -13.08 -14.96
N THR A 134 -2.76 -14.40 -14.87
CA THR A 134 -2.26 -15.24 -15.97
C THR A 134 -3.34 -15.42 -17.02
N ILE A 135 -3.08 -14.91 -18.24
CA ILE A 135 -3.99 -15.04 -19.38
C ILE A 135 -3.70 -16.28 -20.24
N CYS A 136 -2.50 -16.86 -20.11
CA CYS A 136 -2.12 -18.07 -20.82
C CYS A 136 -1.06 -18.84 -20.04
N THR A 137 -1.26 -20.15 -19.90
CA THR A 137 -0.25 -21.09 -19.42
C THR A 137 0.00 -22.14 -20.49
N GLU A 138 1.27 -22.41 -20.78
CA GLU A 138 1.67 -23.42 -21.77
C GLU A 138 1.23 -24.82 -21.30
N THR A 139 0.70 -25.59 -22.24
CA THR A 139 0.39 -27.01 -22.04
C THR A 139 0.91 -27.83 -23.22
N ALA A 140 0.80 -29.15 -23.15
CA ALA A 140 1.19 -30.03 -24.25
C ALA A 140 0.47 -29.71 -25.58
N THR A 141 -0.71 -29.10 -25.53
CA THR A 141 -1.55 -28.80 -26.70
C THR A 141 -1.74 -27.31 -26.97
N GLN A 142 -1.31 -26.42 -26.07
CA GLN A 142 -1.44 -24.98 -26.19
C GLN A 142 -0.10 -24.29 -25.94
N LYS A 143 0.38 -23.56 -26.95
CA LYS A 143 1.57 -22.69 -26.83
C LYS A 143 1.10 -21.26 -26.55
N CYS A 144 1.73 -20.60 -25.59
CA CYS A 144 1.52 -19.17 -25.37
C CYS A 144 2.50 -18.40 -26.25
N VAL A 145 1.98 -17.75 -27.29
CA VAL A 145 2.79 -16.95 -28.23
C VAL A 145 2.34 -15.50 -28.15
N TYR A 146 3.27 -14.59 -27.82
CA TYR A 146 3.02 -13.16 -27.77
C TYR A 146 4.16 -12.40 -28.46
N ASN A 147 3.81 -11.50 -29.40
CA ASN A 147 4.78 -10.75 -30.23
C ASN A 147 5.88 -11.63 -30.89
N GLY A 148 5.54 -12.88 -31.23
CA GLY A 148 6.46 -13.82 -31.88
C GLY A 148 7.37 -14.61 -30.93
N TYR A 149 7.25 -14.40 -29.61
CA TYR A 149 7.97 -15.18 -28.59
C TYR A 149 7.03 -16.21 -27.94
N THR A 150 7.55 -17.40 -27.69
CA THR A 150 6.85 -18.46 -26.95
C THR A 150 7.27 -18.40 -25.48
N ALA A 151 6.30 -18.46 -24.56
CA ALA A 151 6.55 -18.48 -23.12
C ALA A 151 5.76 -19.58 -22.41
N GLU A 152 6.22 -19.96 -21.21
CA GLU A 152 5.52 -20.91 -20.33
C GLU A 152 4.27 -20.27 -19.72
N SER A 153 4.30 -18.97 -19.43
CA SER A 153 3.13 -18.22 -18.99
C SER A 153 3.15 -16.77 -19.47
N VAL A 154 1.96 -16.23 -19.71
CA VAL A 154 1.72 -14.82 -20.05
C VAL A 154 0.76 -14.24 -19.02
N SER A 155 1.17 -13.16 -18.37
CA SER A 155 0.36 -12.39 -17.43
C SER A 155 0.04 -11.00 -17.97
N GLN A 156 -1.10 -10.44 -17.55
CA GLN A 156 -1.48 -9.06 -17.85
C GLN A 156 -1.84 -8.31 -16.57
N TYR A 157 -1.41 -7.05 -16.47
CA TYR A 157 -1.81 -6.18 -15.36
C TYR A 157 -3.31 -5.85 -15.39
N PHE A 158 -3.93 -5.78 -14.23
CA PHE A 158 -5.32 -5.36 -14.03
C PHE A 158 -5.51 -4.71 -12.66
N ASN A 159 -6.63 -4.01 -12.48
CA ASN A 159 -7.04 -3.52 -11.17
C ASN A 159 -7.94 -4.55 -10.47
N VAL A 160 -7.50 -5.09 -9.33
CA VAL A 160 -8.35 -5.75 -8.34
C VAL A 160 -9.31 -4.70 -7.78
N SER A 161 -10.62 -4.98 -7.76
CA SER A 161 -11.63 -3.98 -7.35
C SER A 161 -11.42 -3.53 -5.91
N ASP A 162 -11.31 -4.49 -4.99
CA ASP A 162 -11.20 -4.25 -3.55
C ASP A 162 -10.27 -5.26 -2.88
N ALA A 163 -9.41 -4.78 -1.98
CA ALA A 163 -8.55 -5.60 -1.12
C ALA A 163 -8.41 -4.92 0.25
N GLU A 164 -8.14 -5.69 1.30
CA GLU A 164 -7.96 -5.12 2.65
C GLU A 164 -6.77 -5.74 3.39
N VAL A 165 -6.16 -4.94 4.26
CA VAL A 165 -5.16 -5.38 5.23
C VAL A 165 -5.55 -4.85 6.58
N TYR A 166 -5.58 -5.70 7.60
CA TYR A 166 -5.76 -5.27 8.98
C TYR A 166 -4.86 -6.06 9.92
N GLY A 167 -4.63 -5.51 11.09
CA GLY A 167 -3.72 -6.13 12.02
C GLY A 167 -3.61 -5.43 13.37
N LEU A 168 -2.69 -5.98 14.15
CA LEU A 168 -2.30 -5.52 15.47
C LEU A 168 -0.78 -5.52 15.54
N GLU A 169 -0.23 -4.42 16.02
CA GLU A 169 1.19 -4.26 16.36
C GLU A 169 1.31 -4.04 17.85
N LEU A 170 2.25 -4.74 18.48
CA LEU A 170 2.59 -4.62 19.89
C LEU A 170 4.08 -4.36 20.00
N ASN A 171 4.47 -3.39 20.81
CA ASN A 171 5.87 -3.13 21.11
C ASN A 171 6.08 -2.98 22.62
N GLY A 172 7.28 -3.34 23.06
CA GLY A 172 7.71 -3.18 24.45
C GLY A 172 9.20 -2.94 24.55
N ASP A 173 9.55 -1.88 25.29
CA ASP A 173 10.91 -1.47 25.59
C ASP A 173 11.10 -1.44 27.11
N TRP A 174 12.05 -2.21 27.65
CA TRP A 174 12.28 -2.31 29.09
C TRP A 174 13.76 -2.16 29.44
N GLN A 175 14.09 -1.12 30.20
CA GLN A 175 15.38 -1.00 30.88
C GLN A 175 15.35 -1.86 32.17
N VAL A 176 15.64 -3.15 32.02
CA VAL A 176 15.58 -4.16 33.10
C VAL A 176 16.54 -3.83 34.24
N THR A 177 17.76 -3.40 33.91
CA THR A 177 18.78 -2.91 34.84
C THR A 177 19.55 -1.76 34.19
N PRO A 178 20.39 -0.96 34.89
CA PRO A 178 21.18 0.10 34.25
C PRO A 178 22.10 -0.35 33.11
N SER A 179 22.39 -1.65 33.00
CA SER A 179 23.25 -2.24 31.97
C SER A 179 22.54 -3.19 31.01
N LEU A 180 21.23 -3.45 31.20
CA LEU A 180 20.47 -4.39 30.39
C LEU A 180 19.16 -3.75 29.90
N LYS A 181 19.01 -3.67 28.57
CA LYS A 181 17.78 -3.29 27.89
C LYS A 181 17.21 -4.50 27.16
N ALA A 182 15.92 -4.76 27.33
CA ALA A 182 15.15 -5.73 26.58
C ALA A 182 14.17 -4.99 25.67
N ASN A 183 13.96 -5.51 24.46
CA ASN A 183 12.99 -4.98 23.51
C ASN A 183 12.26 -6.15 22.88
N ALA A 184 10.95 -6.03 22.69
CA ALA A 184 10.12 -7.02 22.03
C ALA A 184 9.11 -6.33 21.12
N ASN A 185 8.86 -6.92 19.95
CA ASN A 185 7.82 -6.50 19.03
C ASN A 185 7.06 -7.73 18.54
N TYR A 186 5.77 -7.54 18.24
CA TYR A 186 4.93 -8.55 17.65
C TYR A 186 3.92 -7.91 16.71
N THR A 187 3.84 -8.43 15.49
CA THR A 187 2.89 -7.96 14.47
C THR A 187 2.05 -9.13 14.00
N TYR A 188 0.74 -8.98 14.09
CA TYR A 188 -0.23 -9.81 13.39
C TYR A 188 -0.81 -9.02 12.22
N THR A 189 -0.76 -9.60 11.03
CA THR A 189 -1.32 -8.99 9.82
C THR A 189 -2.14 -10.02 9.06
N HIS A 190 -3.32 -9.62 8.61
CA HIS A 190 -4.14 -10.38 7.69
C HIS A 190 -4.40 -9.52 6.44
N SER A 191 -4.21 -10.12 5.26
CA SER A 191 -4.52 -9.50 3.97
C SER A 191 -5.46 -10.39 3.16
N GLU A 192 -6.40 -9.78 2.45
CA GLU A 192 -7.36 -10.50 1.60
C GLU A 192 -7.76 -9.66 0.38
N GLN A 193 -7.78 -10.29 -0.79
CA GLN A 193 -8.47 -9.75 -1.97
C GLN A 193 -9.98 -9.99 -1.85
N LYS A 194 -10.79 -8.93 -1.88
CA LYS A 194 -12.26 -9.03 -1.73
C LYS A 194 -12.99 -9.28 -3.05
N SER A 195 -12.27 -9.25 -4.16
CA SER A 195 -12.83 -9.30 -5.52
C SER A 195 -11.78 -9.80 -6.52
N GLY A 196 -12.19 -10.03 -7.76
CA GLY A 196 -11.31 -10.53 -8.82
C GLY A 196 -11.12 -12.04 -8.79
N GLU A 197 -10.26 -12.52 -9.69
CA GLU A 197 -9.97 -13.95 -9.87
C GLU A 197 -9.40 -14.60 -8.60
N TYR A 198 -8.62 -13.84 -7.82
CA TYR A 198 -7.96 -14.29 -6.59
C TYR A 198 -8.72 -13.89 -5.31
N LYS A 199 -10.05 -13.71 -5.39
CA LYS A 199 -10.86 -13.40 -4.21
C LYS A 199 -10.65 -14.44 -3.09
N GLY A 200 -10.44 -13.97 -1.86
CA GLY A 200 -10.21 -14.79 -0.67
C GLY A 200 -8.76 -15.22 -0.46
N TYR A 201 -7.87 -14.95 -1.42
CA TYR A 201 -6.44 -15.16 -1.24
C TYR A 201 -5.79 -13.95 -0.59
N ALA A 202 -4.71 -14.20 0.14
CA ALA A 202 -3.80 -13.16 0.59
C ALA A 202 -3.19 -12.45 -0.63
N PHE A 203 -2.80 -11.19 -0.43
CA PHE A 203 -2.03 -10.45 -1.41
C PHE A 203 -0.74 -9.93 -0.79
N GLU A 204 0.28 -9.85 -1.63
CA GLU A 204 1.58 -9.24 -1.32
C GLU A 204 1.63 -7.74 -1.72
#